data_AF-A0A183DBT8-F1
#
_entry.id   AF-A0A183DBT8-F1
#
_cell.length_a   1.000
_cell.length_b   1.000
_cell.length_c   1.000
_cell.angle_alpha   90.00
_cell.angle_beta   90.00
_cell.angle_gamma   90.00
#
_symmetry.space_group_name_H-M   'P 1'
#
loop_
_entity.id
_entity.type
_entity.pdbx_description
1 polymer ?
#
loop_
_entity_poly.entity_id
_entity_poly.type
_entity_poly.pdbx_seq_one_letter_code
_entity_poly.pdbx_strand_id
1 'polypeptide(L)'
;VDERNGLVDARLVVLQFRAVLPFGTEKQDAERYEMEVVNYIQRNFTSDVVNAVAMTPTFITAEIVRSGLTLLPFTAIGFMIMCIFSTIIVAIAACVSPLLACGTALGFLLWCGMRFGSILCVTPFLVLAIGVDDAFLMMNSWQRICLRAR
;
A
#
# COMPACT_ATOMS: atom_id res chain seq x y z
N VAL A 1 62.10 -5.35 -18.28
CA VAL A 1 62.08 -4.04 -17.59
C VAL A 1 60.76 -4.00 -16.86
N ASP A 2 60.85 -3.93 -15.55
CA ASP A 2 59.86 -4.31 -14.53
C ASP A 2 58.71 -3.28 -14.45
N GLU A 3 57.55 -3.55 -15.05
CA GLU A 3 56.33 -2.76 -14.88
C GLU A 3 55.73 -3.04 -13.50
N ARG A 4 56.21 -2.29 -12.51
CA ARG A 4 55.68 -2.33 -11.15
C ARG A 4 54.28 -1.70 -11.14
N ASN A 5 53.26 -2.53 -10.92
CA ASN A 5 51.90 -2.10 -10.59
C ASN A 5 51.89 -1.22 -9.34
N GLY A 6 52.05 0.09 -9.52
CA GLY A 6 51.94 1.09 -8.46
C GLY A 6 50.51 1.61 -8.33
N LEU A 7 49.97 1.63 -7.12
CA LEU A 7 48.67 2.22 -6.85
C LEU A 7 48.79 3.75 -6.93
N VAL A 8 48.16 4.37 -7.93
CA VAL A 8 48.34 5.81 -8.25
C VAL A 8 47.38 6.73 -7.47
N ASP A 9 46.16 6.26 -7.16
CA ASP A 9 45.14 7.04 -6.43
C ASP A 9 44.20 6.13 -5.64
N ALA A 10 43.78 6.56 -4.44
CA ALA A 10 42.84 5.85 -3.58
C ALA A 10 41.81 6.84 -3.00
N ARG A 11 40.56 6.71 -3.44
CA ARG A 11 39.47 7.64 -3.07
C ARG A 11 38.58 7.15 -1.92
N LEU A 12 38.69 5.88 -1.56
CA LEU A 12 37.90 5.25 -0.51
C LEU A 12 38.72 4.20 0.22
N VAL A 13 38.68 4.25 1.55
CA VAL A 13 39.28 3.23 2.41
C VAL A 13 38.15 2.59 3.22
N VAL A 14 38.05 1.26 3.14
CA VAL A 14 37.04 0.49 3.86
C VAL A 14 37.73 -0.29 4.97
N LEU A 15 37.27 -0.10 6.20
CA LEU A 15 37.74 -0.84 7.37
C LEU A 15 36.61 -1.72 7.88
N GLN A 16 36.84 -3.03 7.93
CA GLN A 16 35.88 -4.00 8.43
C GLN A 16 36.35 -4.54 9.78
N PHE A 17 35.61 -4.22 10.83
CA PHE A 17 35.85 -4.72 12.18
C PHE A 17 34.93 -5.90 12.47
N ARG A 18 35.50 -6.98 13.02
CA ARG A 18 34.75 -8.17 13.43
C ARG A 18 34.92 -8.37 14.94
N ALA A 19 33.85 -8.15 15.68
CA ALA A 19 33.82 -8.39 17.13
C ALA A 19 33.19 -9.75 17.43
N VAL A 20 33.71 -10.44 18.46
CA VAL A 20 33.14 -11.69 18.98
C VAL A 20 32.50 -11.36 20.33
N LEU A 21 31.27 -11.85 20.53
CA LEU A 21 30.56 -11.63 21.79
C LEU A 21 31.22 -12.43 22.92
N PRO A 22 31.69 -11.79 24.00
CA PRO A 22 32.30 -12.50 25.12
C PRO A 22 31.24 -13.26 25.94
N PHE A 23 31.68 -14.30 26.64
CA PHE A 23 30.81 -15.17 27.44
C PHE A 23 30.18 -14.37 28.60
N GLY A 24 28.85 -14.33 28.66
CA GLY A 24 28.10 -13.62 29.71
C GLY A 24 27.62 -12.22 29.35
N THR A 25 27.91 -11.70 28.16
CA THR A 25 27.37 -10.43 27.66
C THR A 25 26.07 -10.65 26.91
N GLU A 26 25.07 -9.81 27.19
CA GLU A 26 23.79 -9.89 26.49
C GLU A 26 23.91 -9.33 25.08
N LYS A 27 23.12 -9.87 24.15
CA LYS A 27 23.06 -9.37 22.77
C LYS A 27 22.70 -7.87 22.72
N GLN A 28 21.82 -7.40 23.62
CA GLN A 28 21.43 -5.99 23.69
C GLN A 28 22.61 -5.05 23.97
N ASP A 29 23.57 -5.46 24.80
CA ASP A 29 24.75 -4.64 25.10
C ASP A 29 25.65 -4.47 23.86
N ALA A 30 25.78 -5.53 23.06
CA ALA A 30 26.49 -5.46 21.79
C ALA A 30 25.77 -4.55 20.79
N GLU A 31 24.44 -4.63 20.71
CA GLU A 31 23.66 -3.75 19.84
C GLU A 31 23.78 -2.28 20.25
N ARG A 32 23.77 -2.01 21.56
CA ARG A 32 23.98 -0.66 22.11
C ARG A 32 25.37 -0.14 21.82
N TYR A 33 26.40 -0.96 22.01
CA TYR A 33 27.78 -0.60 21.68
C TYR A 33 27.92 -0.21 20.20
N GLU A 34 27.39 -1.01 19.28
CA GLU A 34 27.41 -0.71 17.85
C GLU A 34 26.72 0.62 17.55
N MET A 35 25.58 0.90 18.18
CA MET A 35 24.83 2.12 17.98
C MET A 35 25.57 3.36 18.49
N GLU A 36 26.24 3.27 19.66
CA GLU A 36 27.07 4.34 20.21
C GLU A 36 28.30 4.62 19.35
N VAL A 37 28.97 3.59 18.81
CA VAL A 37 30.11 3.75 17.89
C VAL A 37 29.69 4.49 16.62
N VAL A 38 28.57 4.08 16.00
CA VAL A 38 28.04 4.77 14.81
C VAL A 38 27.69 6.22 15.13
N ASN A 39 27.02 6.45 16.25
CA ASN A 39 26.62 7.79 16.68
C ASN A 39 27.83 8.70 16.93
N TYR A 40 28.88 8.17 17.56
CA TYR A 40 30.12 8.90 17.80
C TYR A 40 30.81 9.29 16.48
N ILE A 41 30.94 8.34 15.54
CA ILE A 41 31.56 8.59 14.24
C ILE A 41 30.73 9.58 13.40
N GLN A 42 29.40 9.51 13.44
CA GLN A 42 28.55 10.42 12.66
C GLN A 42 28.43 11.83 13.26
N ARG A 43 28.38 11.97 14.60
CA ARG A 43 28.13 13.26 15.26
C ARG A 43 29.37 13.97 15.78
N ASN A 44 30.36 13.24 16.29
CA ASN A 44 31.55 13.85 16.92
C ASN A 44 32.75 13.90 15.98
N PHE A 45 32.85 13.01 14.99
CA PHE A 45 33.97 13.03 14.06
C PHE A 45 33.70 14.01 12.91
N THR A 46 34.31 15.19 13.01
CA THR A 46 34.34 16.18 11.92
C THR A 46 35.80 16.41 11.53
N SER A 47 36.11 16.22 10.25
CA SER A 47 37.43 16.45 9.68
C SER A 47 37.27 17.10 8.31
N ASP A 48 38.03 18.15 8.02
CA ASP A 48 38.01 18.85 6.73
C ASP A 48 38.63 18.03 5.59
N VAL A 49 39.33 16.93 5.91
CA VAL A 49 40.14 16.16 4.94
C VAL A 49 39.53 14.77 4.67
N VAL A 50 38.80 14.18 5.62
CA VAL A 50 38.26 12.81 5.52
C VAL A 50 36.84 12.74 6.05
N ASN A 51 35.91 12.29 5.21
CA ASN A 51 34.55 11.97 5.63
C ASN A 51 34.47 10.51 6.09
N ALA A 52 34.26 10.29 7.39
CA ALA A 52 34.15 8.96 7.97
C ALA A 52 32.68 8.55 8.11
N VAL A 53 32.33 7.38 7.57
CA VAL A 53 30.98 6.81 7.69
C VAL A 53 31.10 5.43 8.31
N ALA A 54 30.39 5.20 9.41
CA ALA A 54 30.26 3.90 10.05
C ALA A 54 28.91 3.28 9.72
N MET A 55 28.91 1.99 9.37
CA MET A 55 27.70 1.21 9.16
C MET A 55 27.76 -0.09 9.96
N THR A 56 26.70 -0.35 10.72
CA THR A 56 26.51 -1.57 11.52
C THR A 56 25.16 -2.21 11.20
N PRO A 57 25.02 -3.55 11.34
CA PRO A 57 23.75 -4.23 11.07
C PRO A 57 22.60 -3.75 11.95
N THR A 58 22.90 -3.35 13.19
CA THR A 58 21.93 -2.78 14.14
C THR A 58 21.37 -1.44 13.69
N PHE A 59 22.25 -0.55 13.22
CA PHE A 59 21.84 0.74 12.66
C PHE A 59 20.94 0.56 11.42
N ILE A 60 21.33 -0.33 10.50
CA ILE A 60 20.55 -0.61 9.29
C ILE A 60 19.16 -1.14 9.66
N THR A 61 19.07 -2.07 10.61
CA THR A 61 17.79 -2.63 11.05
C THR A 61 16.88 -1.57 11.66
N ALA A 62 17.44 -0.69 12.50
CA ALA A 62 16.69 0.42 13.10
C ALA A 62 16.14 1.39 12.03
N GLU A 63 16.94 1.70 11.01
CA GLU A 63 16.54 2.61 9.93
C GLU A 63 15.51 1.96 9.00
N ILE A 64 15.59 0.65 8.75
CA ILE A 64 14.56 -0.12 8.02
C ILE A 64 13.23 -0.08 8.78
N VAL A 65 13.23 -0.33 10.09
CA VAL A 65 12.01 -0.31 10.91
C VAL A 65 11.40 1.10 10.93
N ARG A 66 12.22 2.15 11.09
CA ARG A 66 11.77 3.54 11.00
C ARG A 66 11.13 3.82 9.64
N SER A 67 11.79 3.43 8.56
CA SER A 67 11.26 3.59 7.20
C SER A 67 9.93 2.87 7.02
N GLY A 68 9.81 1.64 7.53
CA GLY A 68 8.56 0.87 7.52
C GLY A 68 7.43 1.55 8.29
N LEU A 69 7.72 2.08 9.48
CA LEU A 69 6.76 2.84 10.28
C LEU A 69 6.31 4.13 9.58
N THR A 70 7.19 4.80 8.86
CA THR A 70 6.80 6.00 8.08
C THR A 70 5.96 5.67 6.86
N LEU A 71 6.07 4.46 6.28
CA LEU A 71 5.27 4.01 5.14
C LEU A 71 3.87 3.54 5.54
N LEU A 72 3.72 3.03 6.76
CA LEU A 72 2.45 2.54 7.33
C LEU A 72 1.27 3.54 7.22
N PRO A 73 1.40 4.83 7.58
CA PRO A 73 0.28 5.78 7.44
C PRO A 73 -0.10 6.01 5.97
N PHE A 74 0.87 6.02 5.04
CA PHE A 74 0.59 6.22 3.62
C PHE A 74 -0.19 5.04 3.02
N THR A 75 0.17 3.81 3.37
CA THR A 75 -0.57 2.62 2.92
C THR A 75 -1.97 2.58 3.52
N ALA A 76 -2.13 2.92 4.80
CA ALA A 76 -3.44 3.02 5.44
C ALA A 76 -4.38 4.01 4.73
N ILE A 77 -3.87 5.19 4.37
CA ILE A 77 -4.63 6.19 3.59
C ILE A 77 -5.02 5.62 2.23
N GLY A 78 -4.10 4.95 1.54
CA GLY A 78 -4.39 4.29 0.26
C GLY A 78 -5.49 3.24 0.35
N PHE A 79 -5.46 2.39 1.39
CA PHE A 79 -6.51 1.41 1.64
C PHE A 79 -7.86 2.06 1.94
N MET A 80 -7.89 3.11 2.74
CA MET A 80 -9.12 3.85 3.02
C MET A 80 -9.74 4.41 1.74
N ILE A 81 -8.92 5.02 0.88
CA ILE A 81 -9.35 5.55 -0.42
C ILE A 81 -9.91 4.41 -1.30
N MET A 82 -9.19 3.29 -1.43
CA MET A 82 -9.65 2.13 -2.22
C MET A 82 -11.00 1.59 -1.74
N CYS A 83 -11.19 1.46 -0.43
CA CYS A 83 -12.44 0.99 0.16
C CYS A 83 -13.60 1.94 -0.15
N ILE A 84 -13.42 3.25 0.04
CA ILE A 84 -14.45 4.27 -0.22
C ILE A 84 -14.87 4.23 -1.70
N PHE A 85 -13.89 4.25 -2.62
CA PHE A 85 -14.18 4.19 -4.06
C PHE A 85 -14.92 2.90 -4.44
N SER A 86 -14.50 1.75 -3.91
CA SER A 86 -15.16 0.47 -4.16
C SER A 86 -16.63 0.49 -3.75
N THR A 87 -16.94 0.97 -2.54
CA THR A 87 -18.33 1.06 -2.06
C THR A 87 -19.18 1.98 -2.93
N ILE A 88 -18.65 3.14 -3.32
CA ILE A 88 -19.36 4.10 -4.18
C ILE A 88 -19.66 3.49 -5.55
N ILE A 89 -18.68 2.82 -6.17
CA ILE A 89 -18.85 2.21 -7.50
C ILE A 89 -19.94 1.13 -7.47
N VAL A 90 -19.95 0.27 -6.43
CA VAL A 90 -20.98 -0.77 -6.28
C VAL A 90 -22.37 -0.14 -6.12
N ALA A 91 -22.51 0.93 -5.34
CA ALA A 91 -23.77 1.64 -5.18
C ALA A 91 -24.28 2.25 -6.50
N ILE A 92 -23.39 2.88 -7.28
CA ILE A 92 -23.74 3.45 -8.59
C ILE A 92 -24.13 2.33 -9.57
N ALA A 93 -23.37 1.25 -9.62
CA ALA A 93 -23.67 0.11 -10.51
C ALA A 93 -25.02 -0.53 -10.20
N ALA A 94 -25.40 -0.63 -8.92
CA ALA A 94 -26.71 -1.11 -8.49
C ALA A 94 -27.87 -0.23 -9.00
N CYS A 95 -27.69 1.09 -9.07
CA CYS A 95 -28.72 2.01 -9.57
C CYS A 95 -28.74 2.15 -11.10
N VAL A 96 -27.57 2.07 -11.75
CA VAL A 96 -27.44 2.27 -13.20
C VAL A 96 -27.91 1.05 -13.99
N SER A 97 -27.69 -0.16 -13.48
CA SER A 97 -28.07 -1.39 -14.18
C SER A 97 -29.57 -1.53 -14.49
N PRO A 98 -30.52 -1.24 -13.58
CA PRO A 98 -31.95 -1.30 -13.88
C PRO A 98 -32.39 -0.17 -14.82
N LEU A 99 -31.76 1.01 -14.73
CA LEU A 99 -32.03 2.14 -15.63
C LEU A 99 -31.61 1.82 -17.07
N LEU A 100 -30.44 1.21 -17.26
CA LEU A 100 -29.98 0.76 -18.58
C LEU A 100 -30.85 -0.38 -19.12
N ALA A 101 -31.27 -1.32 -18.26
CA ALA A 101 -32.21 -2.38 -18.64
C ALA A 101 -33.57 -1.81 -19.10
N CYS A 102 -34.13 -0.83 -18.36
CA CYS A 102 -35.32 -0.10 -18.79
C CYS A 102 -35.09 0.62 -20.11
N GLY A 103 -34.01 1.39 -20.24
CA GLY A 103 -33.73 2.16 -21.44
C GLY A 103 -33.62 1.27 -22.69
N THR A 104 -32.95 0.13 -22.57
CA THR A 104 -32.83 -0.85 -23.67
C THR A 104 -34.16 -1.51 -24.01
N ALA A 105 -34.95 -1.91 -23.00
CA ALA A 105 -36.29 -2.47 -23.22
C ALA A 105 -37.24 -1.47 -23.89
N LEU A 106 -37.25 -0.21 -23.44
CA LEU A 106 -38.05 0.84 -24.05
C LEU A 106 -37.59 1.13 -25.48
N GLY A 107 -36.29 1.31 -25.70
CA GLY A 107 -35.74 1.53 -27.04
C GLY A 107 -36.08 0.42 -28.03
N PHE A 108 -36.02 -0.84 -27.58
CA PHE A 108 -36.41 -1.99 -28.39
C PHE A 108 -37.91 -2.01 -28.73
N LEU A 109 -38.77 -1.70 -27.76
CA LEU A 109 -40.22 -1.62 -28.00
C LEU A 109 -40.59 -0.54 -29.02
N LEU A 110 -39.87 0.58 -29.02
CA LEU A 110 -40.04 1.66 -29.99
C LEU A 110 -39.58 1.28 -31.40
N TRP A 111 -38.49 0.51 -31.49
CA TRP A 111 -38.08 -0.06 -32.77
C TRP A 111 -39.17 -0.95 -33.36
N CYS A 112 -39.81 -1.78 -32.54
CA CYS A 112 -40.91 -2.66 -32.97
C CYS A 112 -42.23 -1.92 -33.26
N GLY A 113 -42.28 -0.59 -33.19
CA GLY A 113 -43.46 0.21 -33.54
C GLY A 113 -44.60 0.18 -32.50
N MET A 114 -44.31 -0.22 -31.25
CA MET A 114 -45.31 -0.30 -30.18
C MET A 114 -45.69 1.11 -29.69
N ARG A 115 -46.99 1.35 -29.49
CA ARG A 115 -47.53 2.67 -29.10
C ARG A 115 -47.19 3.00 -27.63
N PHE A 116 -46.68 4.21 -27.37
CA PHE A 116 -46.41 4.71 -26.02
C PHE A 116 -47.70 4.82 -25.19
N GLY A 117 -47.73 4.16 -24.03
CA GLY A 117 -48.78 4.29 -23.01
C GLY A 117 -48.30 5.11 -21.80
N SER A 118 -49.23 5.67 -21.04
CA SER A 118 -48.94 6.41 -19.79
C SER A 118 -48.20 5.56 -18.74
N ILE A 119 -48.34 4.23 -18.80
CA ILE A 119 -47.66 3.28 -17.91
C ILE A 119 -46.13 3.34 -18.04
N LEU A 120 -45.59 3.62 -19.24
CA LEU A 120 -44.15 3.70 -19.51
C LEU A 120 -43.45 4.83 -18.74
N CYS A 121 -44.19 5.89 -18.41
CA CYS A 121 -43.65 7.02 -17.65
C CYS A 121 -43.39 6.65 -16.18
N VAL A 122 -44.10 5.64 -15.66
CA VAL A 122 -43.96 5.15 -14.27
C VAL A 122 -43.04 3.92 -14.20
N THR A 123 -42.88 3.18 -15.31
CA THR A 123 -42.01 1.99 -15.42
C THR A 123 -40.56 2.21 -14.94
N PRO A 124 -39.83 3.29 -15.28
CA PRO A 124 -38.45 3.45 -14.82
C PRO A 124 -38.35 3.64 -13.29
N PHE A 125 -39.36 4.23 -12.65
CA PHE A 125 -39.38 4.38 -11.19
C PHE A 125 -39.69 3.05 -10.50
N LEU A 126 -40.66 2.29 -11.03
CA LEU A 126 -41.02 0.95 -10.52
C LEU A 126 -39.86 -0.05 -10.66
N VAL A 127 -39.18 -0.07 -11.82
CA VAL A 127 -38.07 -0.99 -12.06
C VAL A 127 -36.83 -0.60 -11.25
N LEU A 128 -36.57 0.70 -11.03
CA LEU A 128 -35.51 1.13 -10.13
C LEU A 128 -35.78 0.67 -8.69
N ALA A 129 -37.03 0.80 -8.21
CA ALA A 129 -37.41 0.36 -6.87
C ALA A 129 -37.18 -1.15 -6.66
N ILE A 130 -37.53 -1.98 -7.66
CA ILE A 130 -37.30 -3.43 -7.61
C ILE A 130 -35.81 -3.76 -7.75
N GLY A 131 -35.11 -3.12 -8.70
CA GLY A 131 -33.70 -3.40 -8.96
C GLY A 131 -32.75 -3.04 -7.82
N VAL A 132 -33.05 -1.97 -7.07
CA VAL A 132 -32.29 -1.62 -5.87
C VAL A 132 -32.55 -2.60 -4.72
N ASP A 133 -33.78 -3.10 -4.57
CA ASP A 133 -34.13 -4.10 -3.54
C ASP A 133 -33.37 -5.42 -3.77
N ASP A 134 -33.36 -5.91 -5.02
CA ASP A 134 -32.61 -7.11 -5.41
C ASP A 134 -31.09 -6.95 -5.20
N ALA A 135 -30.54 -5.77 -5.53
CA ALA A 135 -29.13 -5.47 -5.31
C ALA A 135 -28.77 -5.43 -3.80
N PHE A 136 -29.67 -4.91 -2.96
CA PHE A 136 -29.49 -4.90 -1.52
C PHE A 136 -29.55 -6.32 -0.92
N LEU A 137 -30.49 -7.15 -1.38
CA LEU A 137 -30.57 -8.56 -1.00
C LEU A 137 -29.30 -9.32 -1.41
N MET A 138 -28.77 -9.09 -2.61
CA MET A 138 -27.50 -9.66 -3.05
C MET A 138 -26.35 -9.25 -2.12
N MET A 139 -26.24 -7.97 -1.78
CA MET A 139 -25.16 -7.48 -0.91
C MET A 139 -25.25 -8.08 0.50
N ASN A 140 -26.45 -8.15 1.08
CA ASN A 140 -26.69 -8.80 2.37
C ASN A 140 -26.38 -10.31 2.32
N SER A 141 -26.77 -11.00 1.24
CA SER A 141 -26.47 -12.42 1.07
C SER A 141 -24.96 -12.67 0.97
N TRP A 142 -24.24 -11.80 0.26
CA TRP A 142 -22.78 -11.84 0.12
C TRP A 142 -22.09 -11.61 1.46
N GLN A 143 -22.53 -10.60 2.23
CA GLN A 143 -22.04 -10.36 3.58
C GLN A 143 -22.24 -11.59 4.48
N ARG A 144 -23.40 -12.26 4.41
CA ARG A 144 -23.63 -13.50 5.16
C ARG A 144 -22.70 -14.64 4.74
N ILE A 145 -22.38 -14.77 3.46
CA ILE A 145 -21.43 -15.79 2.97
C ILE A 145 -20.02 -15.49 3.48
N CYS A 146 -19.55 -14.25 3.34
CA CYS A 146 -18.24 -13.82 3.84
C CYS A 146 -18.11 -14.01 5.36
N LEU A 147 -19.18 -13.74 6.12
CA LEU A 147 -19.20 -13.95 7.57
C LEU A 147 -19.14 -15.43 7.97
N ARG A 148 -19.66 -16.34 7.13
CA ARG A 148 -19.57 -17.79 7.36
C ARG A 148 -18.20 -18.38 6.96
N ALA A 149 -17.51 -17.72 6.04
CA ALA A 149 -16.21 -18.17 5.54
C ALA A 149 -15.03 -17.71 6.41
N ARG A 150 -15.28 -16.81 7.38
CA ARG A 150 -14.30 -16.34 8.37
C ARG A 150 -14.44 -17.11 9.67
#